data_AF-A0A1I1GFY2-F1
#
_entry.id   AF-A0A1I1GFY2-F1
#
_cell.length_a   1.000
_cell.length_b   1.000
_cell.length_c   1.000
_cell.angle_alpha   90.00
_cell.angle_beta   90.00
_cell.angle_gamma   90.00
#
_symmetry.space_group_name_H-M   'P 1'
#
loop_
_entity.id
_entity.type
_entity.pdbx_description
1 polymer ?
#
loop_
_entity_poly.entity_id
_entity_poly.type
_entity_poly.pdbx_seq_one_letter_code
_entity_poly.pdbx_strand_id
1 'polypeptide(L)'
;MTLDDLKRLFTRQTLFRLDAILSPKLVPILYALGLAAILLWAVSHLFWSFGFGFGTGLWGLLEILVFGLLSFVGLRIASEALLVWFKTHEASGETVNRSRYSASLLDEVRDAIRDLAEEGSDDLDYAEADEYITPATEPFPYVAPDAPRGPATTSGEVFAKPRRTAKRTPPPKV
;
A
#
# COMPACT_ATOMS: atom_id res chain seq x y z
N MET A 1 -16.79 -32.47 -5.08
CA MET A 1 -16.31 -31.35 -4.24
C MET A 1 -17.54 -30.69 -3.65
N THR A 2 -17.66 -30.68 -2.33
CA THR A 2 -18.85 -30.20 -1.61
C THR A 2 -18.77 -28.69 -1.43
N LEU A 3 -19.93 -28.02 -1.42
CA LEU A 3 -20.05 -26.56 -1.23
C LEU A 3 -19.37 -26.09 0.06
N ASP A 4 -19.28 -26.95 1.07
CA ASP A 4 -18.61 -26.67 2.33
C ASP A 4 -17.09 -26.57 2.18
N ASP A 5 -16.46 -27.35 1.30
CA ASP A 5 -15.02 -27.22 1.00
C ASP A 5 -14.72 -25.95 0.22
N LEU A 6 -15.62 -25.54 -0.68
CA LEU A 6 -15.57 -24.23 -1.33
C LEU A 6 -15.70 -23.11 -0.29
N LYS A 7 -16.68 -23.22 0.60
CA LYS A 7 -16.88 -22.24 1.68
C LYS A 7 -15.67 -22.17 2.60
N ARG A 8 -15.01 -23.30 2.88
CA ARG A 8 -13.84 -23.42 3.77
C ARG A 8 -12.53 -22.98 3.10
N LEU A 9 -12.38 -23.21 1.79
CA LEU A 9 -11.28 -22.70 0.96
C LEU A 9 -11.38 -21.19 0.75
N PHE A 10 -12.58 -20.67 0.49
CA PHE A 10 -12.81 -19.23 0.44
C PHE A 10 -12.59 -18.59 1.82
N THR A 11 -13.05 -19.17 2.94
CA THR A 11 -13.03 -18.43 4.23
C THR A 11 -11.69 -18.26 4.94
N ARG A 12 -10.63 -19.05 4.70
CA ARG A 12 -9.52 -19.08 5.69
C ARG A 12 -8.11 -18.69 5.29
N GLN A 13 -7.67 -18.80 4.04
CA GLN A 13 -6.22 -18.57 3.78
C GLN A 13 -5.87 -18.08 2.39
N THR A 14 -6.72 -18.33 1.39
CA THR A 14 -6.52 -17.88 0.01
C THR A 14 -7.31 -16.62 -0.33
N LEU A 15 -8.46 -16.35 0.29
CA LEU A 15 -9.13 -15.04 0.12
C LEU A 15 -8.27 -13.89 0.61
N PHE A 16 -7.56 -13.99 1.74
CA PHE A 16 -6.76 -12.86 2.26
C PHE A 16 -5.55 -12.48 1.38
N ARG A 17 -5.00 -13.41 0.59
CA ARG A 17 -3.89 -13.12 -0.34
C ARG A 17 -4.33 -12.92 -1.78
N LEU A 18 -5.47 -13.46 -2.19
CA LEU A 18 -6.09 -13.08 -3.46
C LEU A 18 -6.76 -11.70 -3.37
N ASP A 19 -7.43 -11.33 -2.27
CA ASP A 19 -8.03 -9.99 -2.11
C ASP A 19 -6.99 -8.89 -2.30
N ALA A 20 -5.83 -9.02 -1.65
CA ALA A 20 -4.80 -7.99 -1.69
C ALA A 20 -4.18 -7.77 -3.09
N ILE A 21 -4.24 -8.76 -3.98
CA ILE A 21 -3.68 -8.69 -5.34
C ILE A 21 -4.77 -8.52 -6.41
N LEU A 22 -5.97 -9.00 -6.15
CA LEU A 22 -7.13 -8.90 -7.02
C LEU A 22 -7.87 -7.57 -6.82
N SER A 23 -7.79 -6.96 -5.63
CA SER A 23 -8.38 -5.65 -5.26
C SER A 23 -8.21 -4.56 -6.34
N PRO A 24 -7.00 -4.25 -6.87
CA PRO A 24 -6.85 -3.20 -7.87
C PRO A 24 -7.42 -3.56 -9.25
N LYS A 25 -7.65 -4.84 -9.54
CA LYS A 25 -8.07 -5.34 -10.87
C LYS A 25 -9.50 -5.86 -10.90
N LEU A 26 -10.12 -6.14 -9.76
CA LEU A 26 -11.45 -6.72 -9.69
C LEU A 26 -12.53 -5.72 -10.10
N VAL A 27 -12.37 -4.45 -9.72
CA VAL A 27 -13.34 -3.38 -10.03
C VAL A 27 -13.50 -3.17 -11.54
N PRO A 28 -12.42 -3.01 -12.36
CA PRO A 28 -12.60 -2.88 -13.80
C PRO A 28 -13.15 -4.15 -14.46
N ILE A 29 -12.80 -5.34 -13.97
CA ILE A 29 -13.35 -6.61 -14.50
C ILE A 29 -14.85 -6.72 -14.19
N LEU A 30 -15.25 -6.42 -12.95
CA LEU A 30 -16.65 -6.43 -12.53
C LEU A 30 -17.47 -5.39 -13.31
N TYR A 31 -16.92 -4.21 -13.54
CA TYR A 31 -17.58 -3.18 -14.34
C TYR A 31 -17.78 -3.64 -15.79
N ALA A 32 -16.75 -4.22 -16.42
CA ALA A 32 -16.87 -4.75 -17.78
C ALA A 32 -17.91 -5.88 -17.85
N LEU A 33 -17.90 -6.78 -16.86
CA LEU A 33 -18.83 -7.90 -16.79
C LEU A 33 -20.27 -7.42 -16.54
N GLY A 34 -20.47 -6.47 -15.63
CA GLY A 34 -21.77 -5.86 -15.37
C GLY A 34 -22.31 -5.13 -16.59
N LEU A 35 -21.45 -4.41 -17.32
CA LEU A 35 -21.84 -3.73 -18.56
C LEU A 35 -22.22 -4.75 -19.65
N ALA A 36 -21.46 -5.84 -19.79
CA ALA A 36 -21.79 -6.93 -20.69
C ALA A 36 -23.12 -7.60 -20.31
N ALA A 37 -23.40 -7.80 -19.02
CA ALA A 37 -24.65 -8.36 -18.53
C ALA A 37 -25.85 -7.45 -18.84
N ILE A 38 -25.72 -6.14 -18.60
CA ILE A 38 -26.77 -5.16 -18.94
C ILE A 38 -27.01 -5.13 -20.45
N LEU A 39 -25.95 -5.16 -21.25
CA LEU A 39 -26.06 -5.14 -22.72
C LEU A 39 -26.75 -6.41 -23.23
N LEU A 40 -26.35 -7.58 -22.75
CA LEU A 40 -26.95 -8.85 -23.14
C LEU A 40 -28.42 -8.95 -22.69
N TRP A 41 -28.73 -8.47 -21.48
CA TRP A 41 -30.10 -8.36 -20.99
C TRP A 41 -30.94 -7.44 -21.88
N ALA A 42 -30.45 -6.24 -22.22
CA ALA A 42 -31.18 -5.29 -23.05
C ALA A 42 -31.50 -5.86 -24.44
N VAL A 43 -30.52 -6.52 -25.07
CA VAL A 43 -30.72 -7.17 -26.38
C VAL A 43 -31.73 -8.31 -26.27
N SER A 44 -31.60 -9.19 -25.27
CA SER A 44 -32.54 -10.30 -25.07
C SER A 44 -33.96 -9.80 -24.80
N HIS A 45 -34.11 -8.75 -23.98
CA HIS A 45 -35.40 -8.15 -23.65
C HIS A 45 -36.05 -7.48 -24.86
N LEU A 46 -35.24 -6.82 -25.71
CA LEU A 46 -35.72 -6.18 -26.93
C LEU A 46 -36.34 -7.22 -27.88
N PHE A 47 -35.61 -8.30 -28.17
CA PHE A 47 -36.11 -9.37 -29.04
C PHE A 47 -37.33 -10.08 -28.46
N TRP A 48 -37.36 -10.29 -27.14
CA TRP A 48 -38.52 -10.87 -26.49
C TRP A 48 -39.75 -9.96 -26.60
N SER A 49 -39.60 -8.68 -26.26
CA SER A 49 -40.69 -7.71 -26.28
C SER A 49 -41.27 -7.50 -27.69
N PHE A 50 -40.40 -7.48 -28.71
CA PHE A 50 -40.83 -7.41 -30.11
C PHE A 50 -41.45 -8.73 -30.62
N GLY A 51 -41.03 -9.88 -30.08
CA GLY A 51 -41.59 -11.19 -30.43
C GLY A 51 -43.08 -11.34 -30.08
N PHE A 52 -43.56 -10.61 -29.06
CA PHE A 52 -44.97 -10.59 -28.70
C PHE A 52 -45.84 -9.60 -29.49
N GLY A 53 -45.21 -8.65 -30.19
CA GLY A 53 -45.92 -7.65 -30.98
C GLY A 53 -45.19 -6.31 -31.09
N PHE A 54 -45.65 -5.47 -32.01
CA PHE A 54 -45.02 -4.17 -32.26
C PHE A 54 -45.24 -3.17 -31.11
N GLY A 55 -46.46 -3.13 -30.54
CA GLY A 55 -46.78 -2.24 -29.41
C GLY A 55 -46.04 -2.62 -28.13
N THR A 56 -45.90 -3.92 -27.86
CA THR A 56 -45.10 -4.43 -26.73
C THR A 56 -43.61 -4.17 -26.94
N GLY A 57 -43.12 -4.24 -28.19
CA GLY A 57 -41.76 -3.85 -28.54
C GLY A 57 -41.46 -2.38 -28.23
N LEU A 58 -42.38 -1.46 -28.56
CA LEU A 58 -42.24 -0.04 -28.25
C LEU A 58 -42.20 0.22 -26.73
N TRP A 59 -43.06 -0.46 -25.97
CA TRP A 59 -43.06 -0.41 -24.51
C TRP A 59 -41.77 -1.01 -23.93
N GLY A 60 -41.29 -2.13 -24.47
CA GLY A 60 -40.04 -2.75 -24.07
C GLY A 60 -38.82 -1.86 -24.30
N LEU A 61 -38.85 -0.99 -25.32
CA LEU A 61 -37.78 -0.03 -25.57
C LEU A 61 -37.73 1.07 -24.49
N LEU A 62 -38.89 1.55 -24.04
CA LEU A 62 -39.00 2.44 -22.88
C LEU A 62 -38.53 1.73 -21.60
N GLU A 63 -38.90 0.47 -21.43
CA GLU A 63 -38.48 -0.34 -20.29
C GLU A 63 -36.96 -0.51 -20.24
N ILE A 64 -36.33 -0.86 -21.36
CA ILE A 64 -34.86 -0.95 -21.47
C ILE A 64 -34.22 0.39 -21.16
N LEU A 65 -34.81 1.51 -21.60
CA LEU A 65 -34.29 2.83 -21.28
C LEU A 65 -34.30 3.08 -19.77
N VAL A 66 -35.42 2.84 -19.09
CA VAL A 66 -35.57 3.11 -17.65
C VAL A 66 -34.76 2.12 -16.82
N PHE A 67 -34.96 0.82 -17.02
CA PHE A 67 -34.31 -0.23 -16.24
C PHE A 67 -32.85 -0.43 -16.63
N GLY A 68 -32.48 -0.22 -17.89
CA GLY A 68 -31.09 -0.24 -18.31
C GLY A 68 -30.29 0.91 -17.70
N LEU A 69 -30.86 2.13 -17.67
CA LEU A 69 -30.22 3.28 -17.03
C LEU A 69 -30.18 3.12 -15.50
N LEU A 70 -31.25 2.60 -14.89
CA LEU A 70 -31.26 2.26 -13.46
C LEU A 70 -30.23 1.18 -13.12
N SER A 71 -30.10 0.15 -13.94
CA SER A 71 -29.09 -0.91 -13.77
C SER A 71 -27.67 -0.37 -13.93
N PHE A 72 -27.46 0.57 -14.86
CA PHE A 72 -26.18 1.24 -15.02
C PHE A 72 -25.79 2.08 -13.79
N VAL A 73 -26.75 2.82 -13.23
CA VAL A 73 -26.55 3.56 -11.97
C VAL A 73 -26.29 2.60 -10.81
N GLY A 74 -27.05 1.51 -10.70
CA GLY A 74 -26.83 0.47 -9.70
C GLY A 74 -25.44 -0.15 -9.80
N LEU A 75 -24.98 -0.44 -11.03
CA LEU A 75 -23.63 -0.94 -11.30
C LEU A 75 -22.55 0.05 -10.86
N ARG A 76 -22.78 1.36 -11.07
CA ARG A 76 -21.87 2.42 -10.61
C ARG A 76 -21.78 2.44 -9.10
N ILE A 77 -22.92 2.48 -8.42
CA ILE A 77 -22.98 2.47 -6.96
C ILE A 77 -22.33 1.22 -6.39
N ALA A 78 -22.58 0.04 -6.98
CA ALA A 78 -21.97 -1.20 -6.55
C ALA A 78 -20.44 -1.21 -6.74
N SER A 79 -19.96 -0.67 -7.87
CA SER A 79 -18.52 -0.56 -8.16
C SER A 79 -17.82 0.37 -7.16
N GLU A 80 -18.43 1.51 -6.84
CA GLU A 80 -17.93 2.47 -5.85
C GLU A 80 -17.99 1.89 -4.42
N ALA A 81 -19.08 1.20 -4.07
CA ALA A 81 -19.21 0.52 -2.79
C ALA A 81 -18.15 -0.57 -2.62
N LEU A 82 -17.84 -1.35 -3.66
CA LEU A 82 -16.74 -2.32 -3.63
C LEU A 82 -15.39 -1.63 -3.41
N LEU A 83 -15.12 -0.51 -4.10
CA LEU A 83 -13.88 0.25 -3.90
C LEU A 83 -13.73 0.75 -2.46
N VAL A 84 -14.81 1.28 -1.87
CA VAL A 84 -14.82 1.74 -0.48
C VAL A 84 -14.65 0.58 0.49
N TRP A 85 -15.32 -0.54 0.22
CA TRP A 85 -15.23 -1.75 1.03
C TRP A 85 -13.80 -2.32 1.04
N PHE A 86 -13.19 -2.49 -0.13
CA PHE A 86 -11.81 -2.93 -0.27
C PHE A 86 -10.84 -1.96 0.41
N LYS A 87 -11.00 -0.65 0.20
CA LYS A 87 -10.17 0.36 0.86
C LYS A 87 -10.24 0.28 2.40
N THR A 88 -11.42 -0.03 2.95
CA THR A 88 -11.60 -0.21 4.40
C THR A 88 -10.95 -1.51 4.89
N HIS A 89 -10.98 -2.57 4.09
CA HIS A 89 -10.39 -3.88 4.44
C HIS A 89 -8.87 -3.90 4.28
N GLU A 90 -8.30 -3.19 3.30
CA GLU A 90 -6.85 -2.99 3.18
C GLU A 90 -6.28 -2.25 4.40
N ALA A 91 -6.95 -1.19 4.87
CA ALA A 91 -6.55 -0.47 6.08
C ALA A 91 -6.54 -1.37 7.33
N SER A 92 -7.46 -2.32 7.42
CA SER A 92 -7.54 -3.28 8.52
C SER A 92 -6.39 -4.31 8.46
N GLY A 93 -5.98 -4.74 7.26
CA GLY A 93 -4.84 -5.65 7.07
C GLY A 93 -3.48 -5.03 7.44
N GLU A 94 -3.27 -3.76 7.08
CA GLU A 94 -2.03 -3.02 7.39
C GLU A 94 -1.81 -2.90 8.90
N THR A 95 -2.87 -2.63 9.68
CA THR A 95 -2.78 -2.51 11.14
C THR A 95 -2.38 -3.82 11.83
N VAL A 96 -2.80 -4.97 11.30
CA VAL A 96 -2.48 -6.29 11.86
C VAL A 96 -1.05 -6.72 11.52
N ASN A 97 -0.55 -6.32 10.35
CA ASN A 97 0.84 -6.59 9.99
C ASN A 97 1.79 -5.66 10.77
N ARG A 98 1.45 -4.37 10.88
CA ARG A 98 2.21 -3.39 11.65
C ARG A 98 2.26 -3.74 13.14
N SER A 99 1.15 -4.23 13.72
CA SER A 99 1.11 -4.64 15.13
C SER A 99 2.03 -5.83 15.44
N ARG A 100 2.15 -6.79 14.50
CA ARG A 100 3.10 -7.91 14.63
C ARG A 100 4.57 -7.46 14.52
N TYR A 101 4.88 -6.56 13.57
CA TYR A 101 6.23 -6.00 13.44
C TYR A 101 6.60 -5.11 14.64
N SER A 102 5.67 -4.30 15.17
CA SER A 102 5.94 -3.51 16.38
C SER A 102 6.09 -4.37 17.63
N ALA A 103 5.36 -5.48 17.73
CA ALA A 103 5.52 -6.41 18.84
C ALA A 103 6.89 -7.09 18.80
N SER A 104 7.40 -7.51 17.63
CA SER A 104 8.73 -8.13 17.54
C SER A 104 9.86 -7.13 17.75
N LEU A 105 9.74 -5.90 17.23
CA LEU A 105 10.76 -4.86 17.43
C LEU A 105 10.85 -4.40 18.89
N LEU A 106 9.73 -4.29 19.60
CA LEU A 106 9.74 -3.97 21.03
C LEU A 106 10.32 -5.10 21.88
N ASP A 107 10.13 -6.35 21.46
CA ASP A 107 10.71 -7.51 22.13
C ASP A 107 12.22 -7.57 21.90
N GLU A 108 12.68 -7.36 20.66
CA GLU A 108 14.12 -7.30 20.31
C GLU A 108 14.84 -6.13 21.00
N VAL A 109 14.22 -4.94 21.07
CA VAL A 109 14.79 -3.80 21.82
C VAL A 109 14.81 -4.09 23.33
N ARG A 110 13.80 -4.76 23.86
CA ARG A 110 13.77 -5.16 25.28
C ARG A 110 14.86 -6.18 25.59
N ASP A 111 15.07 -7.15 24.71
CA ASP A 111 16.11 -8.17 24.82
C ASP A 111 17.50 -7.53 24.76
N ALA A 112 17.74 -6.62 23.81
CA ALA A 112 18.99 -5.87 23.71
C ALA A 112 19.27 -4.99 24.95
N ILE A 113 18.24 -4.40 25.56
CA ILE A 113 18.37 -3.65 26.82
C ILE A 113 18.71 -4.60 27.97
N ARG A 114 18.16 -5.82 27.96
CA ARG A 114 18.43 -6.83 28.98
C ARG A 114 19.87 -7.34 28.88
N ASP A 115 20.35 -7.61 27.67
CA ASP A 115 21.74 -7.99 27.39
C ASP A 115 22.71 -6.89 27.82
N LEU A 116 22.44 -5.63 27.47
CA LEU A 116 23.30 -4.51 27.88
C LEU A 116 23.34 -4.32 29.42
N ALA A 117 22.25 -4.65 30.11
CA ALA A 117 22.20 -4.59 31.56
C ALA A 117 22.92 -5.75 32.24
N GLU A 118 22.97 -6.93 31.61
CA GLU A 118 23.76 -8.07 32.08
C GLU A 118 25.25 -7.91 31.74
N GLU A 119 25.59 -7.27 30.62
CA GLU A 119 26.98 -6.98 30.24
C GLU A 119 27.59 -5.80 31.02
N GLY A 120 26.76 -4.87 31.51
CA GLY A 120 27.20 -3.75 32.35
C GLY A 120 27.46 -4.07 33.83
N SER A 121 27.15 -5.28 34.31
CA SER A 121 27.34 -5.64 35.72
C SER A 121 28.69 -6.27 36.05
N ASP A 122 29.43 -6.74 35.05
CA ASP A 122 30.65 -7.55 35.30
C ASP A 122 31.97 -6.78 35.12
N ASP A 123 31.98 -5.59 34.50
CA ASP A 123 33.24 -4.89 34.10
C ASP A 123 33.28 -3.38 34.47
N LEU A 124 32.62 -2.96 35.54
CA LEU A 124 32.73 -1.57 36.05
C LEU A 124 33.66 -1.49 37.25
N ASP A 125 34.95 -1.72 36.99
CA ASP A 125 36.05 -1.29 37.85
C ASP A 125 36.19 0.24 37.72
N TYR A 126 35.33 0.98 38.43
CA TYR A 126 35.29 2.46 38.44
C TYR A 126 36.53 3.15 39.06
N ALA A 127 37.67 2.46 39.15
CA ALA A 127 38.86 2.94 39.85
C ALA A 127 39.88 3.68 38.96
N GLU A 128 39.76 3.63 37.62
CA GLU A 128 40.83 4.10 36.71
C GLU A 128 40.50 5.40 35.93
N ALA A 129 39.34 6.03 36.17
CA ALA A 129 38.92 7.22 35.41
C ALA A 129 39.55 8.56 35.88
N ASP A 130 40.30 8.57 36.98
CA ASP A 130 40.87 9.81 37.55
C ASP A 130 42.25 10.20 36.98
N GLU A 131 42.88 9.39 36.11
CA GLU A 131 44.24 9.66 35.60
C GLU A 131 44.31 10.41 34.25
N TYR A 132 43.17 10.76 33.65
CA TYR A 132 43.11 11.44 32.33
C TYR A 132 42.59 12.87 32.34
N ILE A 133 42.67 13.59 33.47
CA ILE A 133 42.47 15.05 33.47
C ILE A 133 43.76 15.70 32.94
N THR A 134 43.88 15.77 31.62
CA THR A 134 44.88 16.63 30.98
C THR A 134 44.55 18.11 31.29
N PRO A 135 45.53 18.93 31.73
CA PRO A 135 45.26 20.32 32.08
C PRO A 135 44.80 21.11 30.85
N ALA A 136 43.72 21.87 31.03
CA ALA A 136 42.96 22.63 30.02
C ALA A 136 43.74 23.81 29.41
N THR A 137 44.90 23.55 28.80
CA THR A 137 45.79 24.58 28.22
C THR A 137 46.08 24.41 26.73
N GLU A 138 45.55 23.38 26.08
CA GLU A 138 45.65 23.26 24.62
C GLU A 138 44.35 23.72 23.94
N PRO A 139 44.38 24.78 23.12
CA PRO A 139 43.22 25.19 22.35
C PRO A 139 42.91 24.17 21.25
N PHE A 140 41.64 23.80 21.11
CA PHE A 140 41.15 22.94 20.04
C PHE A 140 41.58 23.46 18.65
N PRO A 141 41.95 22.58 17.69
CA PRO A 141 42.25 23.00 16.32
C PRO A 141 41.06 23.74 15.71
N TYR A 142 41.26 25.02 15.36
CA TYR A 142 40.23 25.83 14.70
C TYR A 142 40.04 25.35 13.27
N VAL A 143 38.93 24.65 13.00
CA VAL A 143 38.44 24.38 11.65
C VAL A 143 37.52 25.53 11.27
N ALA A 144 37.91 26.33 10.27
CA ALA A 144 37.06 27.39 9.75
C ALA A 144 35.76 26.80 9.18
N PRO A 145 34.57 27.28 9.57
CA PRO A 145 33.33 26.86 8.95
C PRO A 145 33.30 27.38 7.51
N ASP A 146 33.12 26.48 6.54
CA ASP A 146 32.81 26.86 5.17
C ASP A 146 31.58 27.78 5.17
N ALA A 147 31.67 28.90 4.45
CA ALA A 147 30.65 29.94 4.43
C ALA A 147 29.25 29.35 4.08
N PRO A 148 28.18 29.80 4.75
CA PRO A 148 26.83 29.30 4.48
C PRO A 148 26.44 29.58 3.02
N ARG A 149 25.97 28.53 2.34
CA ARG A 149 25.55 28.58 0.93
C ARG A 149 24.36 29.53 0.79
N GLY A 150 24.56 30.68 0.17
CA GLY A 150 23.48 31.62 -0.14
C GLY A 150 22.51 31.06 -1.20
N PRO A 151 21.23 31.45 -1.17
CA PRO A 151 20.25 31.02 -2.16
C PRO A 151 20.58 31.59 -3.56
N ALA A 152 20.33 30.81 -4.61
CA ALA A 152 20.54 31.23 -6.00
C ALA A 152 19.59 32.39 -6.33
N THR A 153 20.14 33.50 -6.86
CA THR A 153 19.37 34.74 -7.12
C THR A 153 19.05 34.95 -8.59
N THR A 154 19.31 33.97 -9.46
CA THR A 154 19.04 34.05 -10.91
C THR A 154 18.55 32.72 -11.48
N SER A 155 17.56 32.80 -12.37
CA SER A 155 17.02 31.64 -13.09
C SER A 155 18.06 31.08 -14.06
N GLY A 156 18.56 29.88 -13.79
CA GLY A 156 19.54 29.18 -14.64
C GLY A 156 20.91 28.93 -13.98
N GLU A 157 21.14 29.40 -12.76
CA GLU A 157 22.32 29.01 -11.99
C GLU A 157 22.20 27.57 -11.47
N VAL A 158 23.00 26.67 -12.03
CA VAL A 158 23.21 25.32 -11.49
C VAL A 158 24.37 25.36 -10.51
N PHE A 159 24.10 24.99 -9.25
CA PHE A 159 25.12 24.87 -8.20
C PHE A 159 26.29 24.01 -8.71
N ALA A 160 27.49 24.57 -8.71
CA ALA A 160 28.69 23.91 -9.20
C ALA A 160 28.95 22.57 -8.46
N LYS A 161 29.09 21.51 -9.28
CA LYS A 161 29.52 20.12 -9.03
C LYS A 161 28.79 19.34 -7.93
N PRO A 162 28.00 18.31 -8.29
CA PRO A 162 27.60 17.29 -7.33
C PRO A 162 28.83 16.53 -6.82
N ARG A 163 28.95 16.41 -5.49
CA ARG A 163 29.95 15.58 -4.80
C ARG A 163 29.78 14.14 -5.30
N ARG A 164 30.80 13.60 -5.98
CA ARG A 164 30.81 12.22 -6.50
C ARG A 164 30.53 11.24 -5.35
N THR A 165 29.33 10.66 -5.32
CA THR A 165 29.03 9.50 -4.48
C THR A 165 29.75 8.28 -5.03
N ALA A 166 30.29 7.44 -4.15
CA ALA A 166 31.23 6.35 -4.46
C ALA A 166 30.75 5.44 -5.61
N LYS A 167 31.68 5.09 -6.52
CA LYS A 167 31.45 4.12 -7.61
C LYS A 167 31.15 2.75 -7.01
N ARG A 168 29.92 2.26 -7.16
CA ARG A 168 29.57 0.85 -6.93
C ARG A 168 30.10 0.04 -8.11
N THR A 169 31.13 -0.77 -7.91
CA THR A 169 31.56 -1.81 -8.85
C THR A 169 30.55 -2.97 -8.82
N PRO A 170 30.03 -3.45 -9.96
CA PRO A 170 29.21 -4.67 -9.98
C PRO A 170 30.10 -5.92 -9.79
N PRO A 171 29.62 -6.97 -9.09
CA PRO A 171 30.37 -8.20 -8.86
C PRO A 171 30.52 -9.04 -10.14
N PRO A 172 31.60 -9.83 -10.28
CA PRO A 172 31.81 -10.70 -11.43
C PRO A 172 30.76 -11.83 -11.47
N LYS A 173 30.24 -12.10 -12.68
CA LYS A 173 29.37 -13.26 -12.94
C LYS A 173 30.19 -14.55 -12.73
N VAL A 174 29.68 -15.43 -11.87
CA VAL A 174 30.02 -16.86 -11.84
C VAL A 174 28.99 -17.59 -12.70
#